data_AF-A0AAX2FD98-F1
#
_entry.id   AF-A0AAX2FD98-F1
#
_cell.length_a   1.000
_cell.length_b   1.000
_cell.length_c   1.000
_cell.angle_alpha   90.00
_cell.angle_beta   90.00
_cell.angle_gamma   90.00
#
_symmetry.space_group_name_H-M   'P 1'
#
loop_
_entity.id
_entity.type
_entity.pdbx_description
1 polymer ?
#
loop_
_entity_poly.entity_id
_entity_poly.type
_entity_poly.pdbx_seq_one_letter_code
_entity_poly.pdbx_strand_id
1 'polypeptide(L)'
;MKYYFATKIHNMTIKTTLSKGKTIEGSARISNGRENFKKYFDNRVLRDCIGSLNYDEFNDSTYYYETGNFEDLKNKVGGDPARLDCLFFLLRNAQHFVNNLWLIKDNSIYVTDGFLQIYPEKTPEKGFVTTGSLSLITTTALCETQNTDFATEELDNAITLYNLDPILEFTEIEENWEMPLKNPLTKNLGRIGRATYFTLGARGAASLPLKILNYCTTLECLFTSDSTEVTHKVAERFAYFLGNNFEERKKYFQLTKDAYKIRSKAVHGQSIRATNEEMQRVSQEIDSAIRNIFIIYYTNKVKGNIFKQTDNSKYDDWFNNLILG
;
A
#
# COMPACT_ATOMS: atom_id res chain seq x y z
N MET A 1 -4.92 -17.94 25.29
CA MET A 1 -4.13 -18.63 24.24
C MET A 1 -3.05 -17.69 23.71
N LYS A 2 -2.01 -18.20 23.06
CA LYS A 2 -1.01 -17.39 22.35
C LYS A 2 -1.20 -17.54 20.85
N TYR A 3 -0.64 -16.62 20.07
CA TYR A 3 -0.59 -16.75 18.61
C TYR A 3 0.78 -16.41 18.03
N TYR A 4 1.06 -17.02 16.88
CA TYR A 4 2.11 -16.66 15.95
C TYR A 4 1.50 -16.37 14.58
N PHE A 5 1.85 -15.23 14.01
CA PHE A 5 1.50 -14.87 12.64
C PHE A 5 2.77 -14.64 11.83
N ALA A 6 2.82 -15.15 10.61
CA ALA A 6 3.87 -14.84 9.65
C ALA A 6 3.31 -14.70 8.23
N THR A 7 3.93 -13.81 7.46
CA THR A 7 3.75 -13.72 6.01
C THR A 7 5.08 -13.35 5.36
N LYS A 8 5.35 -13.93 4.19
CA LYS A 8 6.55 -13.61 3.42
C LYS A 8 6.36 -12.26 2.74
N ILE A 9 7.41 -11.45 2.76
CA ILE A 9 7.48 -10.22 1.96
C ILE A 9 8.20 -10.57 0.66
N HIS A 10 7.45 -10.56 -0.43
CA HIS A 10 7.97 -10.89 -1.75
C HIS A 10 8.74 -9.71 -2.33
N ASN A 11 9.73 -10.00 -3.19
CA ASN A 11 10.50 -9.00 -3.92
C ASN A 11 11.29 -8.01 -3.05
N MET A 12 11.61 -8.37 -1.81
CA MET A 12 12.31 -7.52 -0.86
C MET A 12 13.53 -8.21 -0.25
N THR A 13 14.64 -7.50 -0.24
CA THR A 13 15.89 -7.91 0.41
C THR A 13 16.35 -6.85 1.39
N ILE A 14 16.83 -7.27 2.57
CA ILE A 14 17.43 -6.37 3.57
C ILE A 14 18.90 -6.76 3.69
N LYS A 15 19.81 -5.81 3.43
CA LYS A 15 21.25 -6.09 3.41
C LYS A 15 21.81 -6.52 4.77
N THR A 16 21.27 -5.95 5.84
CA THR A 16 21.65 -6.30 7.22
C THR A 16 20.77 -7.43 7.75
N THR A 17 21.36 -8.45 8.38
CA THR A 17 20.58 -9.50 9.04
C THR A 17 19.91 -8.97 10.30
N LEU A 18 18.57 -9.02 10.33
CA LEU A 18 17.74 -8.63 11.46
C LEU A 18 17.45 -9.84 12.36
N SER A 19 18.47 -10.39 13.02
CA SER A 19 18.35 -11.65 13.79
C SER A 19 17.38 -11.61 14.99
N LYS A 20 16.93 -10.43 15.43
CA LYS A 20 15.88 -10.28 16.46
C LYS A 20 14.58 -9.72 15.88
N GLY A 21 14.52 -9.49 14.57
CA GLY A 21 13.53 -8.65 13.92
C GLY A 21 13.61 -7.18 14.33
N LYS A 22 13.18 -6.29 13.44
CA LYS A 22 13.00 -4.85 13.69
C LYS A 22 11.52 -4.59 13.96
N THR A 23 11.21 -3.87 15.03
CA THR A 23 9.83 -3.53 15.40
C THR A 23 9.24 -2.55 14.40
N ILE A 24 8.02 -2.82 13.93
CA ILE A 24 7.23 -1.91 13.10
C ILE A 24 6.28 -1.12 14.02
N GLU A 25 5.40 -1.84 14.71
CA GLU A 25 4.43 -1.29 15.67
C GLU A 25 4.06 -2.38 16.69
N GLY A 26 4.00 -2.03 17.98
CA GLY A 26 3.64 -2.98 19.03
C GLY A 26 4.48 -4.27 18.99
N SER A 27 3.82 -5.42 18.78
CA SER A 27 4.45 -6.73 18.63
C SER A 27 4.77 -7.13 17.18
N ALA A 28 4.38 -6.32 16.20
CA ALA A 28 4.67 -6.54 14.79
C ALA A 28 6.13 -6.24 14.46
N ARG A 29 6.76 -7.13 13.70
CA ARG A 29 8.19 -7.08 13.38
C ARG A 29 8.47 -7.53 11.94
N ILE A 30 9.52 -6.98 11.34
CA ILE A 30 10.12 -7.46 10.09
C ILE A 30 11.45 -8.14 10.38
N SER A 31 11.76 -9.23 9.68
CA SER A 31 13.00 -9.99 9.85
C SER A 31 13.40 -10.68 8.55
N ASN A 32 14.70 -10.96 8.42
CA ASN A 32 15.28 -11.88 7.43
C ASN A 32 16.21 -12.90 8.13
N GLY A 33 16.17 -12.98 9.46
CA GLY A 33 17.03 -13.84 10.26
C GLY A 33 16.46 -15.25 10.39
N ARG A 34 17.16 -16.25 9.85
CA ARG A 34 16.77 -17.67 9.91
C ARG A 34 16.53 -18.18 11.34
N GLU A 35 17.41 -17.83 12.27
CA GLU A 35 17.30 -18.28 13.67
C GLU A 35 16.09 -17.67 14.38
N ASN A 36 15.70 -16.45 13.99
CA ASN A 36 14.47 -15.83 14.48
C ASN A 36 13.24 -16.56 13.93
N PHE A 37 13.25 -16.94 12.65
CA PHE A 37 12.18 -17.72 12.07
C PHE A 37 12.04 -19.07 12.79
N LYS A 38 13.14 -19.81 12.95
CA LYS A 38 13.11 -21.10 13.63
C LYS A 38 12.58 -21.01 15.06
N LYS A 39 13.03 -20.00 15.82
CA LYS A 39 12.61 -19.79 17.21
C LYS A 39 11.08 -19.76 17.38
N TYR A 40 10.36 -19.15 16.44
CA TYR A 40 8.91 -18.97 16.55
C TYR A 40 8.11 -19.96 15.69
N PHE A 41 8.63 -20.35 14.53
CA PHE A 41 7.88 -21.03 13.48
C PHE A 41 8.39 -22.44 13.17
N ASP A 42 9.54 -22.87 13.71
CA ASP A 42 10.01 -24.26 13.54
C ASP A 42 9.33 -25.22 14.51
N ASN A 43 8.05 -25.46 14.25
CA ASN A 43 7.28 -26.48 14.94
C ASN A 43 6.54 -27.36 13.93
N ARG A 44 6.40 -28.64 14.28
CA ARG A 44 5.84 -29.67 13.39
C ARG A 44 4.43 -29.32 12.91
N VAL A 45 3.57 -28.80 13.80
CA VAL A 45 2.18 -28.46 13.44
C VAL A 45 2.14 -27.39 12.36
N LEU A 46 2.92 -26.31 12.51
CA LEU A 46 2.98 -25.27 11.50
C LEU A 46 3.49 -25.84 10.17
N ARG A 47 4.61 -26.57 10.19
CA ARG A 47 5.22 -27.14 8.98
C ARG A 47 4.28 -28.10 8.25
N ASP A 48 3.60 -28.98 8.99
CA ASP A 48 2.65 -29.95 8.44
C ASP A 48 1.42 -29.24 7.84
N CYS A 49 0.94 -28.16 8.46
CA CYS A 49 -0.21 -27.41 7.97
C CYS A 49 0.08 -26.48 6.78
N ILE A 50 1.21 -25.77 6.77
CA ILE A 50 1.55 -24.84 5.68
C ILE A 50 2.19 -25.54 4.48
N GLY A 51 2.72 -26.74 4.69
CA GLY A 51 3.42 -27.53 3.69
C GLY A 51 4.90 -27.14 3.56
N SER A 52 5.73 -28.08 3.10
CA SER A 52 7.18 -27.88 2.99
C SER A 52 7.56 -26.76 2.02
N LEU A 53 6.85 -26.61 0.90
CA LEU A 53 7.11 -25.56 -0.08
C LEU A 53 6.98 -24.15 0.54
N ASN A 54 5.85 -23.86 1.18
CA ASN A 54 5.63 -22.57 1.84
C ASN A 54 6.56 -22.36 3.02
N TYR A 55 6.87 -23.41 3.79
CA TYR A 55 7.82 -23.32 4.88
C TYR A 55 9.23 -22.95 4.37
N ASP A 56 9.69 -23.61 3.32
CA ASP A 56 11.02 -23.40 2.74
C ASP A 56 11.13 -22.02 2.07
N GLU A 57 10.03 -21.43 1.61
CA GLU A 57 9.99 -20.06 1.11
C GLU A 57 10.33 -18.98 2.14
N PHE A 58 10.18 -19.27 3.44
CA PHE A 58 10.65 -18.39 4.52
C PHE A 58 12.17 -18.48 4.74
N ASN A 59 12.81 -19.55 4.25
CA ASN A 59 14.24 -19.69 4.35
C ASN A 59 14.92 -18.68 3.41
N ASP A 60 15.78 -17.84 3.98
CA ASP A 60 16.52 -16.78 3.26
C ASP A 60 15.63 -15.70 2.61
N SER A 61 14.41 -15.50 3.12
CA SER A 61 13.53 -14.42 2.69
C SER A 61 13.30 -13.36 3.77
N THR A 62 12.80 -12.20 3.35
CA THR A 62 12.28 -11.18 4.26
C THR A 62 10.84 -11.53 4.61
N TYR A 63 10.49 -11.46 5.89
CA TYR A 63 9.16 -11.80 6.36
C TYR A 63 8.68 -10.82 7.43
N TYR A 64 7.36 -10.60 7.43
CA TYR A 64 6.64 -9.91 8.48
C TYR A 64 6.10 -10.94 9.45
N TYR A 65 6.15 -10.66 10.75
CA TYR A 65 5.56 -11.52 11.76
C TYR A 65 5.04 -10.75 12.97
N GLU A 66 4.08 -11.36 13.66
CA GLU A 66 3.54 -10.84 14.91
C GLU A 66 3.30 -12.00 15.89
N THR A 67 3.59 -11.78 17.17
CA THR A 67 3.37 -12.77 18.22
C THR A 67 2.68 -12.11 19.41
N GLY A 68 1.76 -12.79 20.08
CA GLY A 68 1.04 -12.17 21.19
C GLY A 68 0.03 -13.09 21.91
N ASN A 69 -0.81 -12.48 22.74
CA ASN A 69 -1.98 -13.13 23.31
C ASN A 69 -3.14 -13.09 22.30
N PHE A 70 -3.80 -14.22 22.09
CA PHE A 70 -4.91 -14.29 21.14
C PHE A 70 -6.12 -13.48 21.60
N GLU A 71 -6.34 -13.35 22.92
CA GLU A 71 -7.44 -12.51 23.44
C GLU A 71 -7.21 -11.02 23.13
N ASP A 72 -5.97 -10.55 23.24
CA ASP A 72 -5.62 -9.16 22.89
C ASP A 72 -5.84 -8.91 21.38
N LEU A 73 -5.53 -9.91 20.54
CA LEU A 73 -5.79 -9.82 19.10
C LEU A 73 -7.29 -9.74 18.79
N LYS A 74 -8.12 -10.59 19.41
CA LYS A 74 -9.58 -10.51 19.25
C LYS A 74 -10.12 -9.15 19.66
N ASN A 75 -9.62 -8.59 20.77
CA ASN A 75 -10.00 -7.26 21.23
C ASN A 75 -9.62 -6.15 20.23
N LYS A 76 -8.47 -6.27 19.55
CA LYS A 76 -8.08 -5.32 18.48
C LYS A 76 -8.99 -5.40 17.25
N VAL A 77 -9.42 -6.61 16.88
CA VAL A 77 -10.31 -6.82 15.73
C VAL A 77 -11.74 -6.36 16.06
N GLY A 78 -12.18 -6.54 17.32
CA GLY A 78 -13.50 -6.16 17.80
C GLY A 78 -14.56 -7.24 17.55
N GLY A 79 -15.65 -7.19 18.33
CA GLY A 79 -16.73 -8.18 18.26
C GLY A 79 -16.36 -9.57 18.79
N ASP A 80 -16.93 -10.61 18.18
CA ASP A 80 -16.53 -12.01 18.38
C ASP A 80 -15.94 -12.57 17.06
N PRO A 81 -14.71 -12.16 16.71
CA PRO A 81 -14.18 -12.41 15.37
C PRO A 81 -13.82 -13.89 15.18
N ALA A 82 -14.08 -14.40 13.98
CA ALA A 82 -13.57 -15.70 13.60
C ALA A 82 -12.03 -15.65 13.50
N ARG A 83 -11.38 -16.81 13.60
CA ARG A 83 -9.92 -16.92 13.40
C ARG A 83 -9.45 -16.36 12.06
N LEU A 84 -10.30 -16.49 11.04
CA LEU A 84 -10.03 -15.99 9.70
C LEU A 84 -10.02 -14.45 9.66
N ASP A 85 -10.91 -13.79 10.41
CA ASP A 85 -10.91 -12.33 10.54
C ASP A 85 -9.63 -11.84 11.21
N CYS A 86 -9.19 -12.53 12.26
CA CYS A 86 -7.92 -12.24 12.93
C CYS A 86 -6.71 -12.42 11.99
N LEU A 87 -6.73 -13.45 11.15
CA LEU A 87 -5.69 -13.68 10.15
C LEU A 87 -5.65 -12.53 9.13
N PHE A 88 -6.80 -12.17 8.56
CA PHE A 88 -6.86 -11.11 7.56
C PHE A 88 -6.54 -9.74 8.14
N PHE A 89 -6.94 -9.45 9.38
CA PHE A 89 -6.50 -8.24 10.07
C PHE A 89 -4.96 -8.12 10.10
N LEU A 90 -4.26 -9.17 10.54
CA LEU A 90 -2.80 -9.19 10.58
C LEU A 90 -2.16 -9.13 9.19
N LEU A 91 -2.76 -9.80 8.21
CA LEU A 91 -2.29 -9.81 6.83
C LEU A 91 -2.49 -8.45 6.15
N ARG A 92 -3.56 -7.73 6.46
CA ARG A 92 -3.78 -6.35 6.02
C ARG A 92 -2.78 -5.40 6.68
N ASN A 93 -2.43 -5.58 7.95
CA ASN A 93 -1.34 -4.82 8.60
C ASN A 93 -0.01 -4.99 7.85
N ALA A 94 0.34 -6.23 7.50
CA ALA A 94 1.52 -6.49 6.68
C ALA A 94 1.41 -5.85 5.28
N GLN A 95 0.23 -5.92 4.63
CA GLN A 95 -0.01 -5.29 3.33
C GLN A 95 0.16 -3.77 3.39
N HIS A 96 -0.36 -3.11 4.42
CA HIS A 96 -0.19 -1.68 4.60
C HIS A 96 1.25 -1.29 4.86
N PHE A 97 1.97 -2.07 5.67
CA PHE A 97 3.39 -1.85 5.86
C PHE A 97 4.16 -1.92 4.52
N VAL A 98 3.91 -2.93 3.67
CA VAL A 98 4.60 -3.01 2.37
C VAL A 98 4.15 -1.92 1.38
N ASN A 99 2.93 -1.40 1.51
CA ASN A 99 2.50 -0.22 0.76
C ASN A 99 3.30 1.03 1.16
N ASN A 100 3.64 1.18 2.45
CA ASN A 100 4.49 2.27 2.94
C ASN A 100 5.94 2.17 2.42
N LEU A 101 6.46 0.97 2.10
CA LEU A 101 7.77 0.82 1.47
C LEU A 101 7.84 1.50 0.10
N TRP A 102 6.73 1.57 -0.64
CA TRP A 102 6.67 2.32 -1.91
C TRP A 102 6.72 3.83 -1.74
N LEU A 103 6.30 4.36 -0.58
CA LEU A 103 6.50 5.77 -0.29
C LEU A 103 7.99 6.13 -0.20
N ILE A 104 8.87 5.17 0.06
CA ILE A 104 10.32 5.38 0.06
C ILE A 104 10.88 5.37 -1.36
N LYS A 105 10.57 4.34 -2.15
CA LYS A 105 11.03 4.20 -3.53
C LYS A 105 10.20 3.22 -4.34
N ASP A 106 10.31 3.31 -5.66
CA ASP A 106 9.63 2.39 -6.58
C ASP A 106 10.05 0.94 -6.33
N ASN A 107 9.07 0.05 -6.27
CA ASN A 107 9.29 -1.36 -5.99
C ASN A 107 8.06 -2.21 -6.37
N SER A 108 8.28 -3.52 -6.52
CA SER A 108 7.25 -4.53 -6.73
C SER A 108 7.04 -5.40 -5.48
N ILE A 109 7.13 -4.82 -4.28
CA ILE A 109 7.00 -5.54 -3.01
C ILE A 109 5.53 -5.77 -2.66
N TYR A 110 5.19 -6.99 -2.27
CA TYR A 110 3.84 -7.38 -1.88
C TYR A 110 3.86 -8.51 -0.84
N VAL A 111 2.68 -8.78 -0.27
CA VAL A 111 2.39 -9.95 0.57
C VAL A 111 1.15 -10.64 0.00
N THR A 112 1.15 -11.97 -0.05
CA THR A 112 -0.02 -12.78 -0.46
C THR A 112 -0.48 -13.64 0.70
N ASP A 113 0.31 -14.63 1.09
CA ASP A 113 -0.12 -15.70 1.98
C ASP A 113 0.24 -15.38 3.43
N GLY A 114 -0.74 -15.52 4.32
CA GLY A 114 -0.59 -15.38 5.76
C GLY A 114 -0.86 -16.68 6.50
N PHE A 115 -0.08 -16.93 7.55
CA PHE A 115 -0.20 -18.11 8.39
C PHE A 115 -0.38 -17.69 9.85
N LEU A 116 -1.51 -18.04 10.45
CA LEU A 116 -1.83 -17.78 11.85
C LEU A 116 -1.92 -19.10 12.62
N GLN A 117 -1.00 -19.31 13.56
CA GLN A 117 -1.05 -20.41 14.52
C GLN A 117 -1.55 -19.92 15.87
N ILE A 118 -2.60 -20.52 16.40
CA ILE A 118 -3.14 -20.25 17.75
C ILE A 118 -2.91 -21.48 18.61
N TYR A 119 -2.36 -21.32 19.81
CA TYR A 119 -1.94 -22.45 20.63
C TYR A 119 -2.08 -22.19 22.14
N PRO A 120 -2.22 -23.26 22.97
CA PRO A 120 -2.16 -23.15 24.43
C PRO A 120 -0.77 -22.70 24.90
N GLU A 121 -0.70 -22.04 26.05
CA GLU A 121 0.56 -21.48 26.54
C GLU A 121 1.68 -22.53 26.64
N LYS A 122 2.86 -22.19 26.10
CA LYS A 122 4.07 -23.03 26.07
C LYS A 122 3.97 -24.35 25.26
N THR A 123 2.84 -24.64 24.59
CA THR A 123 2.67 -25.87 23.78
C THR A 123 2.19 -25.58 22.36
N PRO A 124 3.05 -25.02 21.46
CA PRO A 124 2.70 -24.74 20.06
C PRO A 124 2.17 -25.96 19.29
N GLU A 125 2.65 -27.15 19.62
CA GLU A 125 2.29 -28.44 19.02
C GLU A 125 0.85 -28.89 19.30
N LYS A 126 0.12 -28.20 20.19
CA LYS A 126 -1.30 -28.44 20.47
C LYS A 126 -2.20 -27.35 19.88
N GLY A 127 -1.66 -26.54 18.98
CA GLY A 127 -2.37 -25.45 18.34
C GLY A 127 -3.12 -25.84 17.07
N PHE A 128 -3.72 -24.81 16.45
CA PHE A 128 -4.35 -24.89 15.14
C PHE A 128 -3.74 -23.81 14.24
N VAL A 129 -3.63 -24.12 12.95
CA VAL A 129 -3.15 -23.17 11.93
C VAL A 129 -4.32 -22.76 11.05
N THR A 130 -4.41 -21.48 10.75
CA THR A 130 -5.35 -20.88 9.78
C THR A 130 -4.53 -20.18 8.71
N THR A 131 -4.92 -20.34 7.46
CA THR A 131 -4.22 -19.80 6.29
C THR A 131 -5.19 -19.02 5.42
N GLY A 132 -4.67 -18.05 4.67
CA GLY A 132 -5.46 -17.15 3.85
C GLY A 132 -4.56 -16.26 3.02
N SER A 133 -5.09 -15.75 1.91
CA SER A 133 -4.29 -15.09 0.88
C SER A 133 -4.94 -13.81 0.39
N LEU A 134 -4.13 -12.78 0.13
CA LEU A 134 -4.52 -11.57 -0.58
C LEU A 134 -4.20 -11.69 -2.07
N SER A 135 -4.97 -10.99 -2.91
CA SER A 135 -4.84 -11.08 -4.38
C SER A 135 -3.90 -10.04 -5.00
N LEU A 136 -3.45 -9.03 -4.25
CA LEU A 136 -2.68 -7.92 -4.79
C LEU A 136 -1.20 -8.29 -4.95
N ILE A 137 -0.77 -8.46 -6.20
CA ILE A 137 0.64 -8.56 -6.59
C ILE A 137 1.03 -7.23 -7.23
N THR A 138 2.04 -6.55 -6.69
CA THR A 138 2.46 -5.24 -7.19
C THR A 138 3.61 -5.34 -8.19
N THR A 139 3.71 -4.36 -9.07
CA THR A 139 4.78 -4.15 -10.04
C THR A 139 5.36 -2.75 -9.89
N THR A 140 6.58 -2.55 -10.40
CA THR A 140 7.20 -1.21 -10.47
C THR A 140 6.39 -0.26 -11.35
N ALA A 141 6.77 1.01 -11.42
CA ALA A 141 6.17 1.97 -12.35
C ALA A 141 6.36 1.55 -13.82
N LEU A 142 7.30 0.66 -14.11
CA LEU A 142 7.54 0.09 -15.44
C LEU A 142 6.81 -1.24 -15.70
N CYS A 143 5.96 -1.68 -14.77
CA CYS A 143 5.30 -2.99 -14.81
C CYS A 143 6.25 -4.17 -14.65
N GLU A 144 7.39 -3.98 -13.99
CA GLU A 144 8.39 -5.02 -13.78
C GLU A 144 8.24 -5.67 -12.40
N THR A 145 8.67 -6.93 -12.31
CA THR A 145 8.80 -7.68 -11.07
C THR A 145 10.27 -7.83 -10.74
N GLN A 146 10.75 -7.18 -9.69
CA GLN A 146 12.17 -7.19 -9.32
C GLN A 146 12.37 -7.18 -7.81
N ASN A 147 13.41 -7.89 -7.34
CA ASN A 147 13.86 -7.76 -5.96
C ASN A 147 14.40 -6.36 -5.71
N THR A 148 13.98 -5.74 -4.60
CA THR A 148 14.42 -4.41 -4.19
C THR A 148 15.11 -4.46 -2.84
N ASP A 149 16.37 -4.01 -2.81
CA ASP A 149 17.16 -3.87 -1.58
C ASP A 149 16.67 -2.70 -0.73
N PHE A 150 16.52 -2.88 0.58
CA PHE A 150 16.25 -1.81 1.54
C PHE A 150 17.40 -1.69 2.56
N ALA A 151 17.89 -0.47 2.71
CA ALA A 151 18.81 -0.08 3.78
C ALA A 151 18.06 0.11 5.11
N THR A 152 18.79 0.06 6.22
CA THR A 152 18.19 0.21 7.56
C THR A 152 17.46 1.55 7.73
N GLU A 153 18.02 2.64 7.22
CA GLU A 153 17.42 3.98 7.25
C GLU A 153 16.13 4.06 6.41
N GLU A 154 16.11 3.42 5.24
CA GLU A 154 14.90 3.34 4.40
C GLU A 154 13.77 2.61 5.13
N LEU A 155 14.09 1.56 5.89
CA LEU A 155 13.13 0.86 6.74
C LEU A 155 12.63 1.74 7.89
N ASP A 156 13.51 2.50 8.53
CA ASP A 156 13.13 3.43 9.60
C ASP A 156 12.16 4.51 9.09
N ASN A 157 12.41 5.04 7.90
CA ASN A 157 11.52 6.00 7.25
C ASN A 157 10.16 5.36 6.91
N ALA A 158 10.15 4.12 6.39
CA ALA A 158 8.90 3.42 6.10
C ALA A 158 8.07 3.12 7.37
N ILE A 159 8.73 2.73 8.46
CA ILE A 159 8.09 2.51 9.77
C ILE A 159 7.52 3.82 10.31
N THR A 160 8.24 4.93 10.15
CA THR A 160 7.76 6.26 10.56
C THR A 160 6.48 6.64 9.81
N LEU A 161 6.44 6.44 8.48
CA LEU A 161 5.25 6.71 7.68
C LEU A 161 4.08 5.79 8.04
N TYR A 162 4.33 4.50 8.24
CA TYR A 162 3.32 3.53 8.69
C TYR A 162 2.64 3.98 10.00
N ASN A 163 3.42 4.51 10.95
CA ASN A 163 2.90 4.97 12.25
C ASN A 163 2.16 6.31 12.19
N LEU A 164 2.20 7.05 11.07
CA LEU A 164 1.43 8.29 10.88
C LEU A 164 -0.01 8.03 10.41
N ASP A 165 -0.30 6.83 9.92
CA ASP A 165 -1.60 6.42 9.39
C ASP A 165 -1.80 4.92 9.63
N PRO A 166 -2.00 4.49 10.89
CA PRO A 166 -2.20 3.07 11.19
C PRO A 166 -3.50 2.58 10.56
N ILE A 167 -3.52 1.31 10.12
CA ILE A 167 -4.72 0.66 9.56
C ILE A 167 -5.96 0.78 10.46
N LEU A 168 -5.74 0.97 11.76
CA LEU A 168 -6.77 1.08 12.78
C LEU A 168 -7.79 2.20 12.51
N GLU A 169 -7.52 3.18 11.64
CA GLU A 169 -8.55 4.16 11.22
C GLU A 169 -9.53 3.61 10.15
N PHE A 170 -9.21 2.50 9.47
CA PHE A 170 -10.10 1.85 8.49
C PHE A 170 -11.13 0.89 9.11
N THR A 171 -11.07 0.65 10.43
CA THR A 171 -11.94 -0.30 11.15
C THR A 171 -13.40 0.15 11.29
N GLU A 172 -13.73 1.40 10.92
CA GLU A 172 -15.10 1.93 11.02
C GLU A 172 -16.03 1.46 9.87
N ILE A 173 -15.52 0.66 8.93
CA ILE A 173 -16.32 0.15 7.82
C ILE A 173 -16.65 -1.32 8.09
N GLU A 174 -17.94 -1.63 8.31
CA GLU A 174 -18.52 -2.93 8.68
C GLU A 174 -18.34 -4.06 7.63
N GLU A 175 -17.25 -4.09 6.87
CA GLU A 175 -16.99 -5.09 5.83
C GLU A 175 -15.82 -6.02 6.22
N ASN A 176 -16.01 -7.33 6.04
CA ASN A 176 -15.06 -8.38 6.43
C ASN A 176 -13.64 -8.13 5.88
N TRP A 177 -12.63 -8.30 6.74
CA TRP A 177 -11.19 -8.10 6.46
C TRP A 177 -10.63 -8.86 5.25
N GLU A 178 -11.30 -9.94 4.85
CA GLU A 178 -10.97 -10.78 3.70
C GLU A 178 -11.07 -10.00 2.38
N MET A 179 -12.17 -9.26 2.18
CA MET A 179 -12.46 -8.65 0.90
C MET A 179 -12.09 -7.16 0.89
N PRO A 180 -11.67 -6.61 -0.27
CA PRO A 180 -11.66 -5.15 -0.41
C PRO A 180 -13.07 -4.60 -0.21
N LEU A 181 -13.16 -3.32 0.13
CA LEU A 181 -14.45 -2.63 0.25
C LEU A 181 -15.31 -2.88 -1.00
N LYS A 182 -16.56 -3.29 -0.80
CA LYS A 182 -17.49 -3.54 -1.92
C LYS A 182 -17.72 -2.29 -2.74
N ASN A 183 -17.72 -1.13 -2.08
CA ASN A 183 -17.72 0.17 -2.73
C ASN A 183 -16.64 1.09 -2.12
N PRO A 184 -15.46 1.19 -2.74
CA PRO A 184 -14.41 2.09 -2.29
C PRO A 184 -14.69 3.54 -2.70
N LEU A 185 -15.73 3.85 -3.46
CA LEU A 185 -16.00 5.19 -4.01
C LEU A 185 -16.99 6.01 -3.18
N THR A 186 -17.10 5.71 -1.88
CA THR A 186 -17.98 6.42 -0.96
C THR A 186 -17.38 7.75 -0.52
N LYS A 187 -18.23 8.69 -0.09
CA LYS A 187 -17.76 9.96 0.49
C LYS A 187 -17.01 9.76 1.81
N ASN A 188 -17.36 8.71 2.57
CA ASN A 188 -16.78 8.41 3.87
C ASN A 188 -15.28 8.08 3.78
N LEU A 189 -14.85 7.42 2.69
CA LEU A 189 -13.44 7.11 2.45
C LEU A 189 -12.59 8.36 2.11
N GLY A 190 -13.23 9.49 1.85
CA GLY A 190 -12.57 10.75 1.54
C GLY A 190 -11.82 10.75 0.20
N ARG A 191 -10.99 11.78 -0.02
CA ARG A 191 -10.20 11.91 -1.26
C ARG A 191 -9.00 11.00 -1.26
N ILE A 192 -8.30 10.92 -0.12
CA ILE A 192 -7.10 10.10 0.03
C ILE A 192 -7.43 8.62 -0.03
N GLY A 193 -8.42 8.12 0.71
CA GLY A 193 -8.67 6.68 0.68
C GLY A 193 -9.16 6.19 -0.69
N ARG A 194 -9.93 7.01 -1.43
CA ARG A 194 -10.25 6.74 -2.86
C ARG A 194 -9.01 6.76 -3.75
N ALA A 195 -8.11 7.73 -3.55
CA ALA A 195 -6.84 7.81 -4.26
C ALA A 195 -5.94 6.59 -3.95
N THR A 196 -5.88 6.14 -2.69
CA THR A 196 -5.16 4.94 -2.26
C THR A 196 -5.66 3.72 -3.00
N TYR A 197 -6.99 3.55 -3.09
CA TYR A 197 -7.59 2.43 -3.82
C TYR A 197 -7.10 2.35 -5.28
N PHE A 198 -7.19 3.46 -6.03
CA PHE A 198 -6.72 3.48 -7.42
C PHE A 198 -5.19 3.42 -7.54
N THR A 199 -4.44 3.93 -6.56
CA THR A 199 -2.98 3.78 -6.53
C THR A 199 -2.61 2.31 -6.40
N LEU A 200 -3.27 1.56 -5.51
CA LEU A 200 -3.07 0.10 -5.39
C LEU A 200 -3.46 -0.62 -6.69
N GLY A 201 -4.55 -0.20 -7.35
CA GLY A 201 -4.91 -0.70 -8.67
C GLY A 201 -3.84 -0.45 -9.74
N ALA A 202 -3.22 0.73 -9.74
CA ALA A 202 -2.11 1.04 -10.63
C ALA A 202 -0.89 0.17 -10.32
N ARG A 203 -0.57 -0.01 -9.04
CA ARG A 203 0.54 -0.86 -8.60
C ARG A 203 0.31 -2.33 -8.95
N GLY A 204 -0.93 -2.81 -8.93
CA GLY A 204 -1.30 -4.15 -9.35
C GLY A 204 -1.38 -4.37 -10.87
N ALA A 205 -1.23 -3.31 -11.68
CA ALA A 205 -1.36 -3.42 -13.12
C ALA A 205 -0.06 -3.94 -13.76
N ALA A 206 -0.19 -4.95 -14.63
CA ALA A 206 0.90 -5.52 -15.41
C ALA A 206 1.09 -4.86 -16.80
N SER A 207 0.33 -3.81 -17.12
CA SER A 207 0.45 -3.08 -18.38
C SER A 207 0.44 -1.57 -18.18
N LEU A 208 1.30 -0.86 -18.93
CA LEU A 208 1.47 0.59 -18.81
C LEU A 208 0.17 1.36 -19.04
N PRO A 209 -0.68 1.05 -20.05
CA PRO A 209 -1.94 1.75 -20.24
C PRO A 209 -2.89 1.67 -19.04
N LEU A 210 -3.02 0.48 -18.43
CA LEU A 210 -3.89 0.28 -17.27
C LEU A 210 -3.30 0.93 -16.00
N LYS A 211 -1.98 0.90 -15.86
CA LYS A 211 -1.26 1.58 -14.78
C LYS A 211 -1.49 3.10 -14.85
N ILE A 212 -1.28 3.70 -16.02
CA ILE A 212 -1.51 5.13 -16.28
C ILE A 212 -2.98 5.50 -16.11
N LEU A 213 -3.91 4.65 -16.56
CA LEU A 213 -5.35 4.85 -16.35
C LEU A 213 -5.67 4.97 -14.85
N ASN A 214 -5.19 4.04 -14.03
CA ASN A 214 -5.42 4.06 -12.59
C ASN A 214 -4.75 5.25 -11.90
N TYR A 215 -3.57 5.67 -12.36
CA TYR A 215 -2.95 6.91 -11.86
C TYR A 215 -3.75 8.16 -12.24
N CYS A 216 -4.31 8.24 -13.45
CA CYS A 216 -5.22 9.34 -13.80
C CYS A 216 -6.43 9.37 -12.86
N THR A 217 -7.05 8.22 -12.57
CA THR A 217 -8.17 8.16 -11.63
C THR A 217 -7.75 8.53 -10.20
N THR A 218 -6.52 8.20 -9.81
CA THR A 218 -5.93 8.65 -8.54
C THR A 218 -5.85 10.18 -8.48
N LEU A 219 -5.33 10.81 -9.52
CA LEU A 219 -5.27 12.28 -9.61
C LEU A 219 -6.67 12.90 -9.63
N GLU A 220 -7.66 12.28 -10.28
CA GLU A 220 -9.05 12.73 -10.23
C GLU A 220 -9.61 12.73 -8.81
N CYS A 221 -9.38 11.66 -8.05
CA CYS A 221 -9.83 11.58 -6.64
C CYS A 221 -9.26 12.73 -5.79
N LEU A 222 -8.03 13.14 -6.08
CA LEU A 222 -7.29 14.16 -5.35
C LEU A 222 -7.62 15.59 -5.79
N PHE A 223 -7.85 15.82 -7.09
CA PHE A 223 -7.84 17.16 -7.70
C PHE A 223 -9.18 17.62 -8.29
N THR A 224 -10.26 16.84 -8.21
CA THR A 224 -11.58 17.25 -8.75
C THR A 224 -12.69 17.33 -7.70
N SER A 225 -13.60 18.27 -7.88
CA SER A 225 -14.84 18.43 -7.08
C SER A 225 -16.10 18.23 -7.92
N ASP A 226 -15.98 18.31 -9.26
CA ASP A 226 -17.06 18.18 -10.24
C ASP A 226 -16.59 17.46 -11.52
N SER A 227 -17.50 17.29 -12.48
CA SER A 227 -17.28 16.59 -13.76
C SER A 227 -16.95 17.52 -14.94
N THR A 228 -16.78 18.81 -14.72
CA THR A 228 -16.53 19.80 -15.77
C THR A 228 -15.04 20.03 -15.95
N GLU A 229 -14.58 19.97 -17.21
CA GLU A 229 -13.18 20.25 -17.58
C GLU A 229 -12.13 19.49 -16.75
N VAL A 230 -12.47 18.26 -16.33
CA VAL A 230 -11.69 17.39 -15.44
C VAL A 230 -10.20 17.41 -15.78
N THR A 231 -9.85 17.16 -17.03
CA THR A 231 -8.46 17.11 -17.50
C THR A 231 -7.72 18.45 -17.40
N HIS A 232 -8.41 19.59 -17.50
CA HIS A 232 -7.77 20.90 -17.29
C HIS A 232 -7.57 21.14 -15.80
N LYS A 233 -8.62 21.00 -14.99
CA LYS A 233 -8.58 21.20 -13.53
C LYS A 233 -7.54 20.32 -12.86
N VAL A 234 -7.50 19.03 -13.20
CA VAL A 234 -6.49 18.11 -12.65
C VAL A 234 -5.09 18.56 -13.02
N ALA A 235 -4.83 18.87 -14.30
CA ALA A 235 -3.49 19.27 -14.75
C ALA A 235 -3.00 20.55 -14.07
N GLU A 236 -3.88 21.55 -13.95
CA GLU A 236 -3.57 22.82 -13.29
C GLU A 236 -3.33 22.64 -11.79
N ARG A 237 -4.28 22.02 -11.08
CA ARG A 237 -4.19 21.80 -9.63
C ARG A 237 -3.00 20.91 -9.25
N PHE A 238 -2.75 19.86 -10.02
CA PHE A 238 -1.58 19.01 -9.83
C PHE A 238 -0.27 19.78 -10.03
N ALA A 239 -0.19 20.58 -11.09
CA ALA A 239 0.98 21.40 -11.39
C ALA A 239 1.30 22.40 -10.27
N TYR A 240 0.30 23.16 -9.81
CA TYR A 240 0.50 24.11 -8.71
C TYR A 240 0.69 23.42 -7.35
N PHE A 241 0.08 22.24 -7.14
CA PHE A 241 0.27 21.49 -5.92
C PHE A 241 1.70 20.96 -5.79
N LEU A 242 2.37 20.52 -6.86
CA LEU A 242 3.74 19.98 -6.75
C LEU A 242 4.84 20.96 -7.18
N GLY A 243 4.59 21.84 -8.14
CA GLY A 243 5.61 22.68 -8.74
C GLY A 243 5.90 23.96 -7.96
N ASN A 244 7.18 24.17 -7.65
CA ASN A 244 7.67 25.33 -6.90
C ASN A 244 7.97 26.55 -7.79
N ASN A 245 8.11 26.33 -9.10
CA ASN A 245 8.41 27.36 -10.09
C ASN A 245 7.66 27.09 -11.41
N PHE A 246 7.73 28.05 -12.33
CA PHE A 246 7.04 27.98 -13.62
C PHE A 246 7.41 26.72 -14.43
N GLU A 247 8.68 26.36 -14.52
CA GLU A 247 9.13 25.21 -15.31
C GLU A 247 8.64 23.89 -14.71
N GLU A 248 8.68 23.74 -13.39
CA GLU A 248 8.11 22.57 -12.70
C GLU A 248 6.60 22.46 -12.91
N ARG A 249 5.88 23.59 -12.79
CA ARG A 249 4.42 23.62 -13.03
C ARG A 249 4.10 23.23 -14.47
N LYS A 250 4.82 23.79 -15.44
CA LYS A 250 4.68 23.45 -16.87
C LYS A 250 4.94 21.97 -17.12
N LYS A 251 5.97 21.39 -16.49
CA LYS A 251 6.28 19.96 -16.58
C LYS A 251 5.12 19.11 -16.07
N TYR A 252 4.63 19.36 -14.86
CA TYR A 252 3.53 18.58 -14.28
C TYR A 252 2.23 18.73 -15.05
N PHE A 253 1.93 19.94 -15.54
CA PHE A 253 0.77 20.19 -16.39
C PHE A 253 0.83 19.34 -17.66
N GLN A 254 1.97 19.35 -18.36
CA GLN A 254 2.16 18.57 -19.59
C GLN A 254 2.13 17.06 -19.31
N LEU A 255 2.74 16.62 -18.22
CA LEU A 255 2.73 15.22 -17.78
C LEU A 255 1.30 14.70 -17.62
N THR A 256 0.42 15.47 -16.97
CA THR A 256 -0.99 15.13 -16.85
C THR A 256 -1.67 15.05 -18.22
N LYS A 257 -1.44 16.03 -19.11
CA LYS A 257 -2.04 15.99 -20.46
C LYS A 257 -1.63 14.74 -21.22
N ASP A 258 -0.37 14.33 -21.14
CA ASP A 258 0.13 13.14 -21.82
C ASP A 258 -0.51 11.86 -21.27
N ALA A 259 -0.65 11.76 -19.95
CA ALA A 259 -1.34 10.64 -19.31
C ALA A 259 -2.82 10.55 -19.69
N TYR A 260 -3.51 11.69 -19.80
CA TYR A 260 -4.92 11.71 -20.21
C TYR A 260 -5.11 11.31 -21.68
N LYS A 261 -4.16 11.61 -22.58
CA LYS A 261 -4.18 11.10 -23.96
C LYS A 261 -4.15 9.57 -23.97
N ILE A 262 -3.30 8.96 -23.14
CA ILE A 262 -3.19 7.50 -23.01
C ILE A 262 -4.46 6.92 -22.36
N ARG A 263 -4.90 7.47 -21.23
CA ARG A 263 -6.08 7.03 -20.48
C ARG A 263 -7.36 7.07 -21.32
N SER A 264 -7.56 8.12 -22.11
CA SER A 264 -8.74 8.23 -22.99
C SER A 264 -8.83 7.05 -23.95
N LYS A 265 -7.71 6.63 -24.54
CA LYS A 265 -7.68 5.47 -25.44
C LYS A 265 -7.86 4.15 -24.68
N ALA A 266 -7.18 3.99 -23.55
CA ALA A 266 -7.25 2.77 -22.73
C ALA A 266 -8.68 2.47 -22.24
N VAL A 267 -9.39 3.48 -21.70
CA VAL A 267 -10.77 3.32 -21.20
C VAL A 267 -11.75 2.91 -22.30
N HIS A 268 -11.54 3.36 -23.54
CA HIS A 268 -12.41 3.06 -24.68
C HIS A 268 -11.94 1.84 -25.49
N GLY A 269 -10.92 1.10 -25.03
CA GLY A 269 -10.37 -0.05 -25.76
C GLY A 269 -9.79 0.31 -27.13
N GLN A 270 -9.36 1.56 -27.31
CA GLN A 270 -8.82 2.06 -28.58
C GLN A 270 -7.31 1.86 -28.68
N SER A 271 -6.80 1.78 -29.91
CA SER A 271 -5.35 1.76 -30.16
C SER A 271 -4.67 3.03 -29.63
N ILE A 272 -3.56 2.83 -28.92
CA ILE A 272 -2.74 3.88 -28.31
C ILE A 272 -1.59 4.20 -29.28
N ARG A 273 -1.47 5.47 -29.67
CA ARG A 273 -0.40 5.93 -30.58
C ARG A 273 0.92 6.23 -29.85
N ALA A 274 0.88 6.39 -28.53
CA ALA A 274 2.07 6.64 -27.74
C ALA A 274 3.02 5.44 -27.82
N THR A 275 4.33 5.70 -27.94
CA THR A 275 5.33 4.64 -27.94
C THR A 275 5.46 4.01 -26.55
N ASN A 276 6.13 2.86 -26.48
CA ASN A 276 6.38 2.21 -25.19
C ASN A 276 7.23 3.12 -24.29
N GLU A 277 8.25 3.79 -24.83
CA GLU A 277 9.13 4.71 -24.11
C GLU A 277 8.36 5.92 -23.57
N GLU A 278 7.44 6.46 -24.36
CA GLU A 278 6.56 7.55 -23.92
C GLU A 278 5.66 7.11 -22.75
N MET A 279 5.09 5.91 -22.83
CA MET A 279 4.27 5.35 -21.75
C MET A 279 5.10 5.04 -20.49
N GLN A 280 6.31 4.51 -20.64
CA GLN A 280 7.23 4.26 -19.54
C GLN A 280 7.59 5.56 -18.82
N ARG A 281 7.97 6.60 -19.58
CA ARG A 281 8.25 7.93 -19.04
C ARG A 281 7.06 8.48 -18.26
N VAL A 282 5.87 8.49 -18.87
CA VAL A 282 4.65 9.00 -18.22
C VAL A 282 4.34 8.23 -16.94
N SER A 283 4.43 6.89 -16.98
CA SER A 283 4.15 6.03 -15.83
C SER A 283 5.12 6.29 -14.66
N GLN A 284 6.43 6.34 -14.93
CA GLN A 284 7.45 6.61 -13.91
C GLN A 284 7.33 8.01 -13.29
N GLU A 285 7.15 9.03 -14.12
CA GLU A 285 7.05 10.41 -13.66
C GLU A 285 5.77 10.62 -12.82
N ILE A 286 4.64 10.02 -13.23
CA ILE A 286 3.39 10.11 -12.48
C ILE A 286 3.43 9.28 -11.19
N ASP A 287 3.97 8.06 -11.21
CA ASP A 287 4.12 7.26 -9.99
C ASP A 287 4.94 8.02 -8.94
N SER A 288 6.08 8.58 -9.35
CA SER A 288 6.93 9.40 -8.48
C SER A 288 6.21 10.62 -7.95
N ALA A 289 5.42 11.30 -8.78
CA ALA A 289 4.66 12.48 -8.38
C ALA A 289 3.51 12.15 -7.41
N ILE A 290 2.77 11.07 -7.66
CA ILE A 290 1.71 10.58 -6.76
C ILE A 290 2.34 10.18 -5.42
N ARG A 291 3.43 9.43 -5.43
CA ARG A 291 4.18 9.08 -4.21
C ARG A 291 4.52 10.33 -3.39
N ASN A 292 5.03 11.38 -4.03
CA ASN A 292 5.32 12.65 -3.36
C ASN A 292 4.07 13.31 -2.77
N ILE A 293 2.91 13.22 -3.43
CA ILE A 293 1.64 13.72 -2.87
C ILE A 293 1.27 12.96 -1.60
N PHE A 294 1.39 11.63 -1.59
CA PHE A 294 1.13 10.83 -0.39
C PHE A 294 2.10 11.17 0.76
N ILE A 295 3.39 11.34 0.46
CA ILE A 295 4.37 11.80 1.46
C ILE A 295 3.97 13.17 2.02
N ILE A 296 3.59 14.13 1.17
CA ILE A 296 3.09 15.46 1.59
C ILE A 296 1.84 15.32 2.46
N TYR A 297 0.91 14.43 2.11
CA TYR A 297 -0.29 14.17 2.90
C TYR A 297 0.04 13.76 4.34
N TYR A 298 0.98 12.82 4.51
CA TYR A 298 1.37 12.33 5.83
C TYR A 298 2.27 13.30 6.62
N THR A 299 3.17 14.00 5.94
CA THR A 299 4.24 14.77 6.61
C THR A 299 3.98 16.26 6.72
N ASN A 300 3.13 16.84 5.84
CA ASN A 300 2.85 18.27 5.82
C ASN A 300 1.40 18.54 6.22
N LYS A 301 1.19 18.89 7.50
CA LYS A 301 -0.16 19.14 8.05
C LYS A 301 -0.92 20.25 7.31
N VAL A 302 -0.26 21.28 6.79
CA VAL A 302 -0.96 22.38 6.10
C VAL A 302 -1.42 21.94 4.72
N LYS A 303 -0.47 21.46 3.91
CA LYS A 303 -0.70 21.12 2.50
C LYS A 303 -1.43 19.79 2.34
N GLY A 304 -1.21 18.83 3.24
CA GLY A 304 -1.87 17.53 3.25
C GLY A 304 -3.34 17.58 3.68
N ASN A 305 -3.68 18.47 4.62
CA ASN A 305 -5.05 18.58 5.15
C ASN A 305 -6.10 18.99 4.10
N ILE A 306 -5.69 19.55 2.96
CA ILE A 306 -6.64 19.86 1.88
C ILE A 306 -7.40 18.62 1.41
N PHE A 307 -6.76 17.43 1.42
CA PHE A 307 -7.42 16.20 0.99
C PHE A 307 -8.36 15.60 2.05
N LYS A 308 -8.33 16.13 3.29
CA LYS A 308 -9.31 15.84 4.34
C LYS A 308 -10.54 16.76 4.24
N GLN A 309 -10.50 17.81 3.40
CA GLN A 309 -11.62 18.73 3.22
C GLN A 309 -12.80 18.04 2.52
N THR A 310 -13.95 18.02 3.19
CA THR A 310 -15.20 17.43 2.69
C THR A 310 -16.11 18.44 2.02
N ASP A 311 -15.95 19.73 2.33
CA ASP A 311 -16.66 20.83 1.68
C ASP A 311 -15.99 21.22 0.36
N ASN A 312 -16.67 20.94 -0.75
CA ASN A 312 -16.17 21.21 -2.09
C ASN A 312 -15.88 22.70 -2.32
N SER A 313 -16.67 23.62 -1.76
CA SER A 313 -16.44 25.05 -1.95
C SER A 313 -15.12 25.48 -1.30
N LYS A 314 -14.87 25.08 -0.05
CA LYS A 314 -13.60 25.36 0.65
C LYS A 314 -12.40 24.71 -0.04
N TYR A 315 -12.61 23.51 -0.57
CA TYR A 315 -11.59 22.78 -1.31
C TYR A 315 -11.23 23.52 -2.61
N ASP A 316 -12.23 23.98 -3.36
CA ASP A 316 -12.03 24.73 -4.59
C ASP A 316 -11.39 26.10 -4.34
N ASP A 317 -11.84 26.81 -3.30
CA ASP A 317 -11.26 28.09 -2.87
C ASP A 317 -9.78 27.98 -2.53
N TRP A 318 -9.37 26.89 -1.87
CA TRP A 318 -7.96 26.65 -1.56
C TRP A 318 -7.10 26.53 -2.82
N PHE A 319 -7.58 25.76 -3.81
CA PHE A 319 -6.86 25.64 -5.09
C PHE A 319 -6.88 26.94 -5.89
N ASN A 320 -7.99 27.66 -5.89
CA ASN A 320 -8.06 28.97 -6.54
C ASN A 320 -7.06 29.95 -5.95
N ASN A 321 -6.95 30.00 -4.61
CA ASN A 321 -5.94 30.81 -3.93
C ASN A 321 -4.51 30.35 -4.24
N LEU A 322 -4.28 29.04 -4.39
CA LEU A 322 -2.96 28.52 -4.76
C LEU A 322 -2.57 28.90 -6.21
N ILE A 323 -3.54 29.00 -7.11
CA ILE A 323 -3.33 29.23 -8.54
C ILE A 323 -3.25 30.73 -8.86
N LEU A 324 -4.13 31.54 -8.26
CA LEU A 324 -4.29 32.97 -8.54
C LEU A 324 -3.52 33.89 -7.58
N GLY A 325 -3.09 33.35 -6.43
CA GLY A 325 -2.47 34.09 -5.33
C GLY A 325 -1.01 34.43 -5.51
#